data_AF-A0AB39URY5-F1
#
_entry.id   AF-A0AB39URY5-F1
#
_cell.length_a   1.000
_cell.length_b   1.000
_cell.length_c   1.000
_cell.angle_alpha   90.00
_cell.angle_beta   90.00
_cell.angle_gamma   90.00
#
_symmetry.space_group_name_H-M   'P 1'
#
loop_
_entity.id
_entity.type
_entity.pdbx_description
1 polymer ?
#
loop_
_entity_poly.entity_id
_entity_poly.type
_entity_poly.pdbx_seq_one_letter_code
_entity_poly.pdbx_strand_id
1 'polypeptide(L)'
;MGWLQQLEIIKDTVQTGIDQTVESVERIHQRIGDAALDVLVRAGAPEARISALRERQQQILTIVYGTIREVNQSLGALATDLIDTVETGKVAAESTREVSERNDASGQG
;
A
#
# COMPACT_ATOMS: atom_id res chain seq x y z
N MET A 1 -16.37 -7.84 18.28
CA MET A 1 -15.35 -7.63 17.24
C MET A 1 -13.98 -7.81 17.88
N GLY A 2 -13.13 -8.64 17.29
CA GLY A 2 -11.80 -8.93 17.85
C GLY A 2 -10.83 -7.78 17.61
N TRP A 3 -9.80 -7.68 18.44
CA TRP A 3 -8.74 -6.67 18.29
C TRP A 3 -7.94 -6.82 16.98
N LEU A 4 -7.85 -8.03 16.42
CA LEU A 4 -7.19 -8.32 15.13
C LEU A 4 -7.93 -7.69 13.94
N GLN A 5 -9.26 -7.79 13.89
CA GLN A 5 -10.09 -7.11 12.88
C GLN A 5 -9.94 -5.58 12.93
N GLN A 6 -9.74 -5.01 14.12
CA GLN A 6 -9.49 -3.57 14.25
C GLN A 6 -8.13 -3.18 13.66
N LEU A 7 -7.10 -4.02 13.80
CA LEU A 7 -5.79 -3.78 13.21
C LEU A 7 -5.83 -3.85 11.68
N GLU A 8 -6.59 -4.79 11.12
CA GLU A 8 -6.80 -4.89 9.68
C GLU A 8 -7.45 -3.63 9.10
N ILE A 9 -8.53 -3.13 9.73
CA ILE A 9 -9.20 -1.88 9.34
C ILE A 9 -8.23 -0.68 9.38
N ILE A 10 -7.41 -0.57 10.44
CA ILE A 10 -6.42 0.51 10.55
C ILE A 10 -5.38 0.42 9.43
N LYS A 11 -4.85 -0.78 9.19
CA LYS A 11 -3.88 -1.03 8.12
C LYS A 11 -4.45 -0.66 6.75
N ASP A 12 -5.68 -1.04 6.44
CA ASP A 12 -6.33 -0.69 5.17
C ASP A 12 -6.60 0.82 5.05
N THR A 13 -6.98 1.47 6.16
CA THR A 13 -7.15 2.94 6.21
C THR A 13 -5.84 3.66 5.91
N VAL A 14 -4.74 3.20 6.52
CA VAL A 14 -3.40 3.77 6.29
C VAL A 14 -2.94 3.54 4.85
N GLN A 15 -3.10 2.33 4.32
CA GLN A 15 -2.77 2.03 2.93
C GLN A 15 -3.52 2.94 1.95
N THR A 16 -4.83 3.09 2.15
CA THR A 16 -5.68 3.97 1.33
C THR A 16 -5.22 5.43 1.41
N GLY A 17 -4.91 5.91 2.61
CA GLY A 17 -4.41 7.28 2.81
C GLY A 17 -3.06 7.52 2.14
N ILE A 18 -2.16 6.53 2.16
CA ILE A 18 -0.89 6.59 1.45
C ILE A 18 -1.13 6.65 -0.06
N ASP A 19 -1.95 5.76 -0.63
CA ASP A 19 -2.21 5.73 -2.07
C ASP A 19 -2.79 7.06 -2.59
N GLN A 20 -3.75 7.63 -1.86
CA GLN A 20 -4.32 8.95 -2.18
C GLN A 20 -3.28 10.07 -2.09
N THR A 21 -2.38 10.01 -1.10
CA THR A 21 -1.30 10.98 -0.95
C THR A 21 -0.31 10.87 -2.10
N VAL A 22 0.08 9.65 -2.48
CA VAL A 22 0.99 9.37 -3.60
C VAL A 22 0.40 9.90 -4.91
N GLU A 23 -0.89 9.67 -5.15
CA GLU A 23 -1.59 10.20 -6.32
C GLU A 23 -1.64 11.74 -6.33
N SER A 24 -1.89 12.36 -5.18
CA SER A 24 -1.88 13.82 -5.05
C SER A 24 -0.51 14.40 -5.39
N VAL A 25 0.55 13.80 -4.86
CA VAL A 25 1.94 14.23 -5.08
C VAL A 25 2.36 14.01 -6.54
N GLU A 26 1.94 12.91 -7.17
CA GLU A 26 2.12 12.66 -8.61
C GLU A 26 1.51 13.78 -9.46
N ARG A 27 0.25 14.14 -9.17
CA ARG A 27 -0.44 15.24 -9.87
C ARG A 27 0.27 16.58 -9.69
N ILE A 28 0.82 16.85 -8.51
CA ILE A 28 1.59 18.08 -8.25
C ILE A 28 2.87 18.09 -9.09
N HIS A 29 3.66 17.02 -9.07
CA HIS A 29 4.90 16.95 -9.85
C HIS A 29 4.64 17.00 -11.36
N GLN A 30 3.55 16.39 -11.84
CA GLN A 30 3.13 16.53 -13.22
C GLN A 30 2.88 18.00 -13.60
N ARG A 31 2.11 18.73 -12.78
CA ARG A 31 1.84 20.16 -13.02
C ARG A 31 3.10 21.03 -12.97
N ILE A 32 4.02 20.75 -12.05
CA ILE A 32 5.28 21.48 -11.95
C ILE A 32 6.13 21.25 -13.20
N GLY A 33 6.25 20.01 -13.66
CA GLY A 33 6.99 19.69 -14.89
C GLY A 33 6.34 20.29 -16.14
N ASP A 34 5.02 20.23 -16.23
CA ASP A 34 4.27 20.85 -17.33
C ASP A 34 4.50 22.37 -17.38
N ALA A 35 4.47 23.05 -16.22
CA ALA A 35 4.76 24.48 -16.13
C ALA A 35 6.19 24.82 -16.59
N ALA A 36 7.17 23.97 -16.25
CA ALA A 36 8.55 24.16 -16.70
C ALA A 36 8.68 24.01 -18.23
N LEU A 37 7.95 23.06 -18.83
CA LEU A 37 7.93 22.88 -20.29
C LEU A 37 7.24 24.05 -20.99
N ASP A 38 6.16 24.58 -20.43
CA ASP A 38 5.45 25.75 -20.98
C ASP A 38 6.34 27.01 -21.03
N VAL A 39 7.25 27.17 -20.07
CA VAL A 39 8.27 28.23 -20.10
C VAL A 39 9.21 28.05 -21.29
N LEU A 40 9.64 26.82 -21.59
CA LEU A 40 10.50 26.53 -22.74
C LEU A 40 9.78 26.80 -24.07
N VAL A 41 8.50 26.46 -24.17
CA VAL A 41 7.66 26.80 -25.34
C VAL A 41 7.66 28.32 -25.57
N ARG A 42 7.42 29.10 -24.51
CA ARG A 42 7.42 30.57 -24.58
C ARG A 42 8.78 31.15 -24.94
N ALA A 43 9.87 30.46 -24.59
CA ALA A 43 11.24 30.83 -24.96
C ALA A 43 11.61 30.45 -26.41
N GLY A 44 10.67 29.88 -27.18
CA GLY A 44 10.88 29.50 -28.59
C GLY A 44 11.52 28.12 -28.78
N ALA A 45 11.45 27.25 -27.77
CA ALA A 45 11.91 25.87 -27.94
C ALA A 45 11.06 25.15 -29.02
N PRO A 46 11.67 24.27 -29.84
CA PRO A 46 10.93 23.53 -30.86
C PRO A 46 9.88 22.61 -30.25
N GLU A 47 8.65 22.66 -30.78
CA GLU A 47 7.51 21.88 -30.29
C GLU A 47 7.82 20.38 -30.20
N ALA A 48 8.43 19.80 -31.24
CA ALA A 48 8.82 18.39 -31.27
C ALA A 48 9.75 17.99 -30.11
N ARG A 49 10.64 18.90 -29.68
CA ARG A 49 11.51 18.67 -28.52
C ARG A 49 10.73 18.73 -27.22
N ILE A 50 9.77 19.65 -27.11
CA ILE A 50 8.89 19.77 -25.94
C ILE A 50 7.99 18.55 -25.80
N SER A 51 7.38 18.07 -26.89
CA SER A 51 6.56 16.86 -26.88
C SER A 51 7.36 15.66 -26.38
N ALA A 52 8.57 15.45 -26.91
CA ALA A 52 9.46 14.37 -26.46
C ALA A 52 9.87 14.49 -24.99
N LEU A 53 10.09 15.71 -24.49
CA LEU A 53 10.36 15.95 -23.06
C LEU A 53 9.15 15.66 -22.18
N ARG A 54 7.95 16.04 -22.63
CA ARG A 54 6.69 15.77 -21.91
C ARG A 54 6.42 14.27 -21.81
N GLU A 55 6.62 13.53 -22.88
CA GLU A 55 6.51 12.06 -22.87
C GLU A 55 7.49 11.42 -21.88
N ARG A 56 8.76 11.84 -21.91
CA ARG A 56 9.77 11.33 -20.96
C ARG A 56 9.42 11.68 -19.52
N GLN A 57 8.95 12.89 -19.26
CA GLN A 57 8.49 13.30 -17.94
C GLN A 57 7.34 12.40 -17.47
N GLN A 58 6.33 12.15 -18.29
CA GLN A 58 5.21 11.26 -17.95
C GLN A 58 5.70 9.85 -17.63
N GLN A 59 6.60 9.29 -18.45
CA GLN A 59 7.19 7.97 -18.20
C GLN A 59 7.91 7.91 -16.85
N ILE A 60 8.71 8.93 -16.53
CA ILE A 60 9.43 9.01 -15.25
C ILE A 60 8.43 9.07 -14.08
N LEU A 61 7.39 9.90 -14.17
CA LEU A 61 6.36 9.99 -13.13
C LEU A 61 5.68 8.63 -12.93
N THR A 62 5.25 7.98 -14.01
CA THR A 62 4.62 6.65 -13.94
C THR A 62 5.54 5.63 -13.24
N ILE A 63 6.83 5.60 -13.58
CA ILE A 63 7.78 4.64 -12.96
C ILE A 63 7.97 4.95 -11.47
N VAL A 64 8.26 6.21 -11.13
CA VAL A 64 8.57 6.60 -9.75
C VAL A 64 7.37 6.38 -8.84
N TYR A 65 6.20 6.88 -9.22
CA TYR A 65 5.00 6.75 -8.40
C TYR A 65 4.40 5.34 -8.45
N GLY A 66 4.59 4.61 -9.56
CA GLY A 66 4.29 3.18 -9.62
C GLY A 66 5.10 2.40 -8.58
N THR A 67 6.41 2.63 -8.51
CA THR A 67 7.30 2.00 -7.52
C THR A 67 6.86 2.31 -6.09
N ILE A 68 6.47 3.56 -5.80
CA ILE A 68 6.00 3.95 -4.46
C ILE A 68 4.73 3.18 -4.09
N ARG A 69 3.78 3.02 -5.02
CA ARG A 69 2.55 2.24 -4.81
C ARG A 69 2.85 0.76 -4.59
N GLU A 70 3.75 0.17 -5.38
CA GLU A 70 4.16 -1.22 -5.23
C GLU A 70 4.76 -1.48 -3.85
N VAL A 71 5.58 -0.57 -3.34
CA VAL A 71 6.13 -0.65 -1.98
C VAL A 71 5.01 -0.57 -0.93
N ASN A 72 4.05 0.36 -1.06
CA ASN A 72 2.91 0.48 -0.14
C ASN A 72 2.05 -0.81 -0.12
N GLN A 73 1.82 -1.41 -1.28
CA GLN A 73 1.07 -2.66 -1.41
C GLN A 73 1.84 -3.84 -0.79
N SER A 74 3.15 -3.94 -1.05
CA SER A 74 4.01 -4.98 -0.50
C SER A 74 4.07 -4.92 1.03
N LEU A 75 4.15 -3.72 1.60
CA LEU A 75 4.12 -3.52 3.06
C LEU A 75 2.78 -3.91 3.67
N GLY A 76 1.67 -3.60 3.00
CA GLY A 76 0.36 -4.03 3.47
C GLY A 76 0.15 -5.54 3.39
N ALA A 77 0.62 -6.19 2.31
CA ALA A 77 0.58 -7.65 2.21
C ALA A 77 1.35 -8.31 3.36
N LEU A 78 2.57 -7.83 3.64
CA LEU A 78 3.36 -8.30 4.78
C LEU A 78 2.64 -8.08 6.11
N ALA A 79 1.98 -6.94 6.30
CA ALA A 79 1.22 -6.67 7.51
C ALA A 79 0.02 -7.62 7.67
N THR A 80 -0.69 -7.94 6.59
CA THR A 80 -1.77 -8.93 6.59
C THR A 80 -1.24 -10.32 6.96
N ASP A 81 -0.17 -10.80 6.32
CA ASP A 81 0.42 -12.11 6.60
C ASP A 81 0.80 -12.28 8.09
N LEU A 82 1.31 -11.20 8.70
CA LEU A 82 1.67 -11.19 10.13
C LEU A 82 0.43 -11.24 11.04
N ILE A 83 -0.63 -10.50 10.71
CA ILE A 83 -1.90 -10.51 11.47
C ILE A 83 -2.53 -11.91 11.41
N ASP A 84 -2.59 -12.52 10.22
CA ASP A 84 -3.17 -13.84 9.99
C ASP A 84 -2.40 -14.95 10.73
N THR A 85 -1.06 -14.85 10.75
CA THR A 85 -0.21 -15.79 11.49
C THR A 85 -0.50 -15.75 12.99
N VAL A 86 -0.67 -14.54 13.55
CA VAL A 86 -1.00 -14.35 14.96
C VAL A 86 -2.41 -14.88 15.28
N GLU A 87 -3.38 -14.64 14.41
CA GLU A 87 -4.74 -15.17 14.55
C GLU A 87 -4.75 -16.70 14.58
N THR A 88 -4.09 -17.31 13.59
CA THR A 88 -3.99 -18.77 13.46
C THR A 88 -3.34 -19.40 14.69
N GLY A 89 -2.25 -18.81 15.20
CA GLY A 89 -1.58 -19.28 16.41
C GLY A 89 -2.46 -19.23 17.65
N LYS A 90 -3.27 -18.17 17.79
CA LYS A 90 -4.21 -18.03 18.90
C LYS A 90 -5.32 -19.09 18.83
N VAL A 91 -5.92 -19.29 17.66
CA VAL A 91 -6.98 -20.30 17.45
C VAL A 91 -6.46 -21.71 17.73
N ALA A 92 -5.23 -22.03 17.31
CA ALA A 92 -4.61 -23.32 17.59
C ALA A 92 -4.37 -23.56 19.10
N ALA A 93 -3.94 -22.53 19.83
CA ALA A 93 -3.75 -22.60 21.28
C ALA A 93 -5.08 -22.79 22.04
N GLU A 94 -6.14 -22.08 21.62
CA GLU A 94 -7.49 -22.23 22.19
C GLU A 94 -8.04 -23.64 21.94
N SER A 95 -7.94 -24.14 20.71
CA SER A 95 -8.39 -25.49 20.34
C SER A 95 -7.66 -26.58 21.13
N THR A 96 -6.34 -26.43 21.31
CA THR A 96 -5.53 -27.38 22.09
C THR A 96 -5.93 -27.40 23.56
N ARG A 97 -6.23 -26.23 24.15
CA ARG A 97 -6.76 -26.12 25.51
C ARG A 97 -8.11 -26.82 25.66
N GLU A 98 -9.07 -26.54 24.77
CA GLU A 98 -10.39 -27.17 24.83
C GLU A 98 -10.32 -28.70 24.73
N VAL A 99 -9.45 -29.24 23.88
CA VAL A 99 -9.25 -30.68 23.74
C VAL A 99 -8.66 -31.29 25.02
N SER A 100 -7.69 -30.61 25.65
CA SER A 100 -7.11 -31.04 26.93
C SER A 100 -8.18 -31.09 28.03
N GLU A 101 -8.97 -30.03 28.18
CA GLU A 101 -10.01 -29.92 29.21
C GLU A 101 -11.11 -30.98 29.05
N ARG A 102 -11.51 -31.30 27.80
CA ARG A 102 -12.48 -32.38 27.53
C ARG A 102 -11.92 -33.77 27.87
N ASN A 103 -10.64 -34.03 27.60
CA ASN A 103 -10.02 -35.31 27.94
C ASN A 103 -9.88 -35.51 29.46
N ASP A 104 -9.51 -34.46 30.19
CA ASP A 104 -9.40 -34.50 31.66
C ASP A 104 -10.76 -34.70 32.35
N ALA A 105 -11.84 -34.20 31.75
CA ALA A 105 -13.21 -34.41 32.23
C ALA A 105 -13.76 -35.82 31.92
N SER A 106 -13.23 -36.50 30.89
CA SER A 106 -13.69 -37.82 30.45
C SER A 106 -12.96 -38.97 31.14
N GLY A 107 -11.76 -38.72 31.69
CA GLY A 107 -10.91 -39.72 32.36
C GLY A 107 -11.19 -39.95 33.86
N GLN A 108 -12.20 -39.30 34.44
CA GLN A 108 -12.57 -39.42 35.86
C GLN A 108 -13.76 -40.38 36.13
N GLY A 109 -14.10 -41.25 35.16
CA GLY A 109 -15.18 -42.24 35.27
C GLY A 109 -14.71 -43.64 35.66
#